data_AF-A0A7Y7E914-F1
#
_entry.id   AF-A0A7Y7E914-F1
#
_cell.length_a   1.000
_cell.length_b   1.000
_cell.length_c   1.000
_cell.angle_alpha   90.00
_cell.angle_beta   90.00
_cell.angle_gamma   90.00
#
_symmetry.space_group_name_H-M   'P 1'
#
loop_
_entity.id
_entity.type
_entity.pdbx_description
1 polymer ?
#
loop_
_entity_poly.entity_id
_entity_poly.type
_entity_poly.pdbx_seq_one_letter_code
_entity_poly.pdbx_strand_id
1 'polypeptide(L)' 'MSSKVLADIAERTLAAYVTTFLGLLIADGANLASVSAVKAAAIAAIPAALSVIKGAIGSRFGDKDSAAWLPGRLRRGTA' A
#
# COMPACT_ATOMS: atom_id res chain seq x y z
N MET A 1 16.26 9.01 -4.86
CA MET A 1 15.83 7.97 -3.90
C MET A 1 16.97 6.96 -3.78
N SER A 2 17.39 6.55 -2.59
CA SER A 2 18.50 5.57 -2.46
C SER A 2 18.02 4.17 -2.84
N SER A 3 18.88 3.34 -3.43
CA SER A 3 18.56 1.94 -3.78
C SER A 3 18.04 1.14 -2.58
N LYS A 4 18.54 1.43 -1.37
CA LYS A 4 18.07 0.79 -0.12
C LYS A 4 16.61 1.12 0.21
N VAL A 5 16.20 2.37 -0.03
CA VAL A 5 14.81 2.81 0.23
C VAL A 5 13.85 2.17 -0.77
N LEU A 6 14.26 2.07 -2.03
CA LEU A 6 13.44 1.39 -3.04
C LEU A 6 13.28 -0.10 -2.73
N ALA A 7 14.34 -0.77 -2.26
CA ALA A 7 14.29 -2.15 -1.81
C ALA A 7 13.36 -2.32 -0.59
N ASP A 8 13.47 -1.46 0.44
CA ASP A 8 12.56 -1.50 1.62
C ASP A 8 11.08 -1.35 1.21
N ILE A 9 10.79 -0.42 0.28
CA ILE A 9 9.43 -0.22 -0.23
C ILE A 9 8.97 -1.48 -0.97
N ALA A 10 9.80 -2.05 -1.85
CA ALA A 10 9.46 -3.25 -2.60
C ALA A 10 9.22 -4.46 -1.67
N GLU A 11 10.06 -4.66 -0.66
CA GLU A 11 9.90 -5.70 0.35
C GLU A 11 8.60 -5.53 1.14
N ARG A 12 8.28 -4.31 1.59
CA ARG A 12 7.00 -4.02 2.28
C ARG A 12 5.79 -4.20 1.39
N THR A 13 5.87 -3.80 0.13
CA THR A 13 4.80 -4.00 -0.85
C THR A 13 4.55 -5.49 -1.08
N LEU A 14 5.62 -6.28 -1.26
CA LEU A 14 5.51 -7.73 -1.43
C LEU A 14 4.98 -8.40 -0.15
N ALA A 15 5.49 -8.01 1.02
CA ALA A 15 5.04 -8.51 2.30
C ALA A 15 3.54 -8.23 2.51
N ALA A 16 3.06 -7.02 2.18
CA ALA A 16 1.65 -6.68 2.27
C ALA A 16 0.79 -7.53 1.32
N TYR A 17 1.24 -7.70 0.06
CA TYR A 17 0.55 -8.57 -0.89
C TYR A 17 0.42 -10.00 -0.37
N VAL A 18 1.55 -10.62 0.03
CA VAL A 18 1.60 -12.00 0.50
C VAL A 18 0.79 -12.16 1.79
N THR A 19 0.90 -11.22 2.72
CA THR A 19 0.16 -11.28 4.00
C THR A 19 -1.34 -11.18 3.77
N THR A 20 -1.81 -10.26 2.93
CA THR A 20 -3.25 -10.15 2.62
C THR A 20 -3.76 -11.38 1.86
N PHE A 21 -2.99 -11.85 0.88
CA PHE A 21 -3.34 -13.06 0.13
C PHE A 21 -3.49 -14.27 1.06
N LEU A 22 -2.48 -14.55 1.88
CA LEU A 22 -2.50 -15.67 2.82
C LEU A 22 -3.56 -15.49 3.90
N GLY A 23 -3.74 -14.27 4.42
CA GLY A 23 -4.77 -13.97 5.41
C GLY A 23 -6.18 -14.26 4.88
N LEU A 24 -6.48 -13.85 3.65
CA LEU A 24 -7.77 -14.14 3.01
C LEU A 24 -7.94 -15.62 2.69
N LEU A 25 -6.87 -16.27 2.24
CA LEU A 25 -6.88 -17.69 1.97
C LEU A 25 -7.15 -18.52 3.24
N ILE A 26 -6.51 -18.16 4.36
CA ILE A 26 -6.74 -18.79 5.66
C ILE A 26 -8.16 -18.48 6.16
N ALA A 27 -8.65 -17.25 5.97
CA ALA A 27 -10.00 -16.86 6.36
C ALA A 27 -11.10 -17.63 5.59
N ASP A 28 -10.83 -17.99 4.33
CA ASP A 28 -11.69 -18.87 3.52
C ASP A 28 -11.59 -20.36 3.91
N GLY A 29 -10.82 -20.70 4.95
CA GLY A 29 -10.59 -22.08 5.39
C GLY A 29 -9.51 -22.81 4.60
N ALA A 30 -8.60 -22.06 3.96
CA ALA A 30 -7.51 -22.57 3.14
C ALA A 30 -7.97 -23.52 2.02
N ASN A 31 -9.17 -23.27 1.47
CA ASN A 31 -9.73 -24.06 0.38
C ASN A 31 -9.03 -23.74 -0.96
N LEU A 32 -7.80 -24.23 -1.10
CA LEU A 32 -6.95 -24.07 -2.29
C LEU A 32 -7.55 -24.69 -3.56
N ALA A 33 -8.51 -25.61 -3.43
CA ALA A 33 -9.23 -26.20 -4.55
C ALA A 33 -10.30 -25.26 -5.12
N SER A 34 -10.71 -24.24 -4.35
CA SER A 34 -11.61 -23.19 -4.83
C SER A 34 -10.83 -22.15 -5.64
N VAL A 35 -10.89 -22.28 -6.96
CA VAL A 35 -10.34 -21.29 -7.90
C VAL A 35 -10.93 -19.90 -7.63
N SER A 36 -12.19 -19.84 -7.17
CA SER A 36 -12.86 -18.58 -6.83
C SER A 36 -12.19 -17.88 -5.65
N ALA A 37 -11.91 -18.63 -4.57
CA ALA A 37 -11.28 -18.08 -3.37
C ALA A 37 -9.85 -17.62 -3.62
N VAL A 38 -9.05 -18.43 -4.32
CA VAL A 38 -7.68 -18.08 -4.67
C VAL A 38 -7.64 -16.82 -5.55
N LYS A 39 -8.53 -16.73 -6.54
CA LYS A 39 -8.64 -15.52 -7.39
C LYS A 39 -9.10 -14.30 -6.57
N ALA A 40 -10.08 -14.46 -5.70
CA ALA A 40 -10.58 -13.38 -4.85
C ALA A 40 -9.47 -12.84 -3.93
N ALA A 41 -8.74 -13.73 -3.26
CA ALA A 41 -7.60 -13.37 -2.42
C ALA A 41 -6.49 -12.65 -3.22
N ALA A 42 -6.17 -13.14 -4.43
CA ALA A 42 -5.17 -12.54 -5.29
C ALA A 42 -5.56 -11.12 -5.73
N ILE A 43 -6.82 -10.89 -6.10
CA ILE A 43 -7.33 -9.57 -6.50
C ILE A 43 -7.38 -8.63 -5.29
N ALA A 44 -7.82 -9.11 -4.13
CA ALA A 44 -7.91 -8.31 -2.91
C ALA A 44 -6.54 -7.94 -2.31
N ALA A 45 -5.49 -8.73 -2.55
CA ALA A 45 -4.13 -8.41 -2.14
C ALA A 45 -3.52 -7.24 -2.96
N ILE A 46 -4.00 -6.96 -4.17
CA ILE A 46 -3.53 -5.85 -5.01
C ILE A 46 -3.71 -4.48 -4.33
N PRO A 47 -4.93 -4.07 -3.91
CA PRO A 47 -5.11 -2.77 -3.25
C PRO A 47 -4.34 -2.66 -1.93
N ALA A 48 -4.12 -3.76 -1.21
CA ALA A 48 -3.27 -3.76 -0.02
C ALA A 48 -1.81 -3.40 -0.35
N ALA A 49 -1.25 -4.01 -1.40
CA ALA A 49 0.09 -3.70 -1.89
C ALA A 49 0.20 -2.25 -2.41
N LEU A 50 -0.81 -1.78 -3.15
CA LEU A 50 -0.89 -0.40 -3.65
C LEU A 50 -1.01 0.62 -2.52
N SER A 51 -1.67 0.29 -1.41
CA SER A 51 -1.74 1.15 -0.23
C SER A 51 -0.34 1.43 0.36
N VAL A 52 0.54 0.42 0.40
CA VAL A 52 1.93 0.60 0.83
C VAL A 52 2.68 1.53 -0.13
N ILE A 53 2.53 1.34 -1.45
CA ILE A 53 3.16 2.22 -2.45
C ILE A 53 2.65 3.66 -2.29
N LYS A 54 1.33 3.86 -2.13
CA LYS A 54 0.72 5.16 -1.88
C LYS A 54 1.34 5.79 -0.63
N GLY A 55 1.41 5.05 0.48
CA GLY A 55 2.03 5.50 1.73
C GLY A 55 3.49 5.91 1.56
N ALA A 56 4.28 5.12 0.82
CA ALA A 56 5.66 5.44 0.51
C ALA A 56 5.77 6.74 -0.31
N ILE A 57 4.92 6.95 -1.31
CA ILE A 57 4.88 8.18 -2.11
C ILE A 57 4.55 9.39 -1.21
N GLY A 58 3.52 9.29 -0.37
CA GLY A 58 3.12 10.40 0.52
C GLY A 58 4.11 10.74 1.62
N SER A 59 4.95 9.78 2.02
CA SER A 59 6.05 10.07 2.95
C SER A 59 7.05 11.08 2.38
N ARG A 60 7.09 11.22 1.04
CA ARG A 60 8.05 12.03 0.30
C ARG A 60 7.44 13.20 -0.48
N PHE A 61 6.20 13.06 -0.95
CA PHE A 61 5.52 14.05 -1.77
C PHE A 61 4.21 14.50 -1.12
N GLY A 62 4.09 15.80 -0.86
CA GLY A 62 2.89 16.47 -0.35
C GLY A 62 2.92 16.82 1.15
N ASP A 63 1.93 17.58 1.59
CA ASP A 63 1.78 18.01 2.98
C ASP A 63 1.21 16.88 3.83
N LYS A 64 1.96 16.41 4.83
CA LYS A 64 1.56 15.31 5.71
C LYS A 64 0.40 15.69 6.64
N ASP A 65 0.17 16.99 6.85
CA ASP A 65 -0.95 17.51 7.61
C ASP A 65 -2.25 17.57 6.78
N SER A 66 -2.18 17.29 5.48
CA SER A 66 -3.34 17.16 4.59
C SER A 66 -3.68 15.69 4.34
N ALA A 67 -4.93 15.28 4.60
CA ALA A 67 -5.41 13.93 4.28
C ALA A 67 -5.28 13.57 2.79
N ALA A 68 -5.26 14.58 1.91
CA ALA A 68 -5.08 14.43 0.47
C ALA A 68 -3.63 14.68 -0.01
N TRP A 69 -2.71 15.00 0.91
CA TRP A 69 -1.34 15.43 0.61
C TRP A 69 -1.26 16.63 -0.35
N LEU A 70 -2.26 17.52 -0.29
CA LEU A 70 -2.27 18.75 -1.07
C LEU A 70 -1.10 19.64 -0.65
N PRO A 71 -0.49 20.43 -1.56
CA PRO A 71 0.51 21.41 -1.17
C PRO A 71 -0.05 22.35 -0.10
N GLY A 72 0.65 22.51 1.01
CA GLY A 72 0.27 23.47 2.05
C GLY A 72 0.08 24.86 1.45
N ARG A 73 -1.02 25.55 1.80
CA ARG A 73 -1.27 26.92 1.33
C ARG A 73 -0.02 27.75 1.62
N LEU A 74 0.56 28.33 0.57
CA LEU A 74 1.62 29.32 0.67
C LEU A 74 1.07 30.45 1.54
N ARG A 75 1.43 30.52 2.83
CA ARG A 75 1.17 31.69 3.67
C ARG A 75 2.01 32.81 3.08
N ARG A 76 1.43 33.57 2.16
CA ARG A 76 1.96 34.86 1.71
C ARG A 76 2.01 35.75 2.95
N GLY A 77 3.23 36.05 3.40
CA GLY A 77 3.45 36.97 4.50
C GLY A 77 2.90 38.36 4.18
N THR A 78 2.30 38.94 5.22
CA THR A 78 2.21 40.37 5.55
C THR A 78 1.59 41.34 4.54
N ALA A 79 0.46 41.92 4.93
CA ALA A 79 0.44 43.32 5.36
C ALA A 79 -0.57 43.46 6.52
#